data_AF-R7SYB3-F1
#
_entry.id   AF-R7SYB3-F1
#
_cell.length_a   1.000
_cell.length_b   1.000
_cell.length_c   1.000
_cell.angle_alpha   90.00
_cell.angle_beta   90.00
_cell.angle_gamma   90.00
#
_symmetry.space_group_name_H-M   'P 1'
#
loop_
_entity.id
_entity.type
_entity.pdbx_description
1 polymer ?
#
loop_
_entity_poly.entity_id
_entity_poly.type
_entity_poly.pdbx_seq_one_letter_code
_entity_poly.pdbx_strand_id
1 'polypeptide(L)'
;MPPHFLTSNFRVAFEEYFKPDQQRASVDNLIAYIEEVRGMSEERRRDLDILRPQDTTQEQIDARIAAYLDKCYWQLAQFYRYSVPCRIAEAEPSLREVVRYAQTKGGKKDVAPELFLAVAIHKVPGKEEEANALFSSAFAHFDEHGQPGLGPRSELWARAAWARLLRRTGKVREAEAQEQTIVDWIVSHPAVLTPAKLSVLVKDDGDEGVLGNIGEYPEVKLAIEKARQRGRSTED
;
A
#
# COMPACT_ATOMS: atom_id res chain seq x y z
N MET A 1 19.11 -11.93 15.34
CA MET A 1 18.37 -10.64 15.27
C MET A 1 17.82 -10.44 13.87
N PRO A 2 16.52 -10.11 13.71
CA PRO A 2 15.96 -9.82 12.39
C PRO A 2 16.69 -8.62 11.77
N PRO A 3 16.91 -8.62 10.45
CA PRO A 3 17.54 -7.48 9.79
C PRO A 3 16.75 -6.20 10.08
N HIS A 4 17.48 -5.11 10.31
CA HIS A 4 16.93 -3.82 10.73
C HIS A 4 15.80 -3.32 9.80
N PHE A 5 15.79 -3.73 8.53
CA PHE A 5 14.80 -3.30 7.53
C PHE A 5 13.40 -3.94 7.65
N LEU A 6 13.20 -4.97 8.48
CA LEU A 6 11.87 -5.53 8.76
C LEU A 6 11.15 -4.85 9.93
N THR A 7 11.73 -3.79 10.49
CA THR A 7 11.19 -3.08 11.65
C THR A 7 10.29 -1.92 11.23
N SER A 8 9.29 -1.60 12.05
CA SER A 8 8.43 -0.42 11.82
C SER A 8 9.24 0.88 11.81
N ASN A 9 10.29 0.97 12.64
CA ASN A 9 11.17 2.14 12.68
C ASN A 9 11.90 2.35 11.36
N PHE A 10 12.41 1.29 10.74
CA PHE A 10 13.06 1.42 9.44
C PHE A 10 12.06 1.77 8.34
N ARG A 11 10.84 1.24 8.37
CA ARG A 11 9.79 1.66 7.43
C ARG A 11 9.49 3.16 7.54
N VAL A 12 9.36 3.68 8.76
CA VAL A 12 9.16 5.12 8.99
C VAL A 12 10.39 5.91 8.51
N ALA A 13 11.60 5.42 8.77
CA ALA A 13 12.83 6.02 8.27
C ALA A 13 12.85 6.10 6.73
N PHE A 14 12.45 5.01 6.06
CA PHE A 14 12.37 4.89 4.62
C PHE A 14 11.34 5.86 4.01
N GLU A 15 10.16 5.99 4.62
CA GLU A 15 9.07 6.84 4.12
C GLU A 15 9.37 8.33 4.32
N GLU A 16 9.88 8.71 5.50
CA GLU A 16 9.91 10.13 5.91
C GLU A 16 11.30 10.78 5.75
N TYR A 17 12.39 10.00 5.72
CA TYR A 17 13.76 10.55 5.82
C TYR A 17 14.70 10.12 4.71
N PHE A 18 14.44 9.00 4.03
CA PHE A 18 15.35 8.50 3.00
C PHE A 18 15.19 9.27 1.69
N LYS A 19 16.32 9.62 1.08
CA LYS A 19 16.38 10.16 -0.29
C LYS A 19 16.15 9.04 -1.32
N PRO A 20 15.77 9.36 -2.57
CA PRO A 20 15.52 8.35 -3.61
C PRO A 20 16.63 7.31 -3.81
N ASP A 21 17.91 7.71 -3.75
CA ASP A 21 19.04 6.77 -3.85
C ASP A 21 19.12 5.81 -2.65
N GLN A 22 18.82 6.29 -1.45
CA GLN A 22 18.79 5.47 -0.23
C GLN A 22 17.59 4.52 -0.24
N GLN A 23 16.45 4.96 -0.78
CA GLN A 23 15.28 4.10 -0.99
C GLN A 23 15.59 2.98 -1.98
N ARG A 24 16.23 3.30 -3.13
CA ARG A 24 16.69 2.30 -4.11
C ARG A 24 17.61 1.27 -3.46
N ALA A 25 18.67 1.71 -2.78
CA ALA A 25 19.60 0.81 -2.10
C ALA A 25 18.89 -0.09 -1.06
N SER A 26 17.90 0.44 -0.35
CA SER A 26 17.14 -0.34 0.64
C SER A 26 16.24 -1.40 -0.01
N VAL A 27 15.65 -1.10 -1.17
CA VAL A 27 14.92 -2.06 -2.00
C VAL A 27 15.86 -3.16 -2.48
N ASP A 28 17.01 -2.81 -3.05
CA ASP A 28 17.98 -3.78 -3.56
C ASP A 28 18.51 -4.70 -2.46
N ASN A 29 18.81 -4.13 -1.28
CA ASN A 29 19.22 -4.90 -0.11
C ASN A 29 18.15 -5.89 0.35
N LEU A 30 16.87 -5.49 0.36
CA LEU A 30 15.78 -6.39 0.74
C LEU A 30 15.55 -7.49 -0.31
N ILE A 31 15.67 -7.18 -1.60
CA ILE A 31 15.60 -8.18 -2.67
C ILE A 31 16.72 -9.20 -2.52
N ALA A 32 17.96 -8.75 -2.36
CA ALA A 32 19.12 -9.62 -2.15
C ALA A 32 18.93 -10.51 -0.92
N TYR A 33 18.40 -9.95 0.17
CA TYR A 33 18.13 -10.71 1.39
C TYR A 33 17.01 -11.74 1.20
N ILE A 34 15.96 -11.43 0.45
CA ILE A 34 14.90 -12.41 0.13
C ILE A 34 15.49 -13.62 -0.62
N GLU A 35 16.36 -13.36 -1.60
CA GLU A 35 17.04 -14.43 -2.35
C GLU A 35 18.01 -15.23 -1.48
N GLU A 36 18.75 -14.56 -0.59
CA GLU A 36 19.57 -15.24 0.43
C GLU A 36 18.71 -16.17 1.29
N VAL A 37 17.57 -15.68 1.82
CA VAL A 37 16.69 -16.49 2.67
C VAL A 37 16.16 -17.72 1.94
N ARG A 38 15.85 -17.61 0.66
CA ARG A 38 15.41 -18.75 -0.18
C ARG A 38 16.51 -19.80 -0.33
N GLY A 39 17.76 -19.38 -0.53
CA GLY A 39 18.90 -20.26 -0.80
C GLY A 39 19.70 -20.72 0.42
N MET A 40 19.51 -20.12 1.59
CA MET A 40 20.38 -20.38 2.75
C MET A 40 20.13 -21.75 3.41
N SER A 41 21.15 -22.25 4.10
CA SER A 41 21.06 -23.49 4.90
C SER A 41 20.14 -23.33 6.11
N GLU A 42 19.64 -24.46 6.64
CA GLU A 42 18.84 -24.49 7.86
C GLU A 42 19.59 -23.90 9.07
N GLU A 43 20.87 -24.26 9.23
CA GLU A 43 21.75 -23.73 10.29
C GLU A 43 21.78 -22.20 10.26
N ARG A 44 22.01 -21.62 9.07
CA ARG A 44 22.04 -20.17 8.92
C ARG A 44 20.68 -19.51 9.19
N ARG A 45 19.56 -20.18 8.87
CA ARG A 45 18.22 -19.69 9.23
C ARG A 45 18.02 -19.66 10.74
N ARG A 46 18.57 -20.62 11.48
CA ARG A 46 18.51 -20.66 12.95
C ARG A 46 19.37 -19.54 13.55
N ASP A 47 20.58 -19.32 13.03
CA ASP A 47 21.46 -18.22 13.46
C ASP A 47 20.83 -16.83 13.30
N LEU A 48 19.97 -16.66 12.29
CA LEU A 48 19.25 -15.41 12.03
C LEU A 48 17.89 -15.32 12.74
N ASP A 49 17.56 -16.26 13.62
CA ASP A 49 16.26 -16.38 14.31
C ASP A 49 15.06 -16.49 13.36
N ILE A 50 15.28 -16.97 12.12
CA ILE A 50 14.20 -17.25 11.16
C ILE A 50 13.50 -18.55 11.57
N LEU A 51 14.29 -19.60 11.83
CA LEU A 51 13.81 -20.88 12.36
C LEU A 51 14.01 -20.93 13.87
N ARG A 52 13.02 -21.46 14.57
CA ARG A 52 13.07 -21.62 16.02
C ARG A 52 13.56 -23.02 16.40
N PRO A 53 14.15 -23.21 17.59
CA PRO A 53 14.61 -24.53 18.04
C PRO A 53 13.54 -25.62 17.98
N GLN A 54 12.27 -25.27 18.19
CA GLN A 54 11.12 -26.19 18.13
C GLN A 54 10.61 -26.52 16.73
N ASP A 55 11.06 -25.82 15.68
CA ASP A 55 10.69 -26.13 14.30
C ASP A 55 11.56 -27.32 13.84
N THR A 56 11.09 -28.55 14.09
CA THR A 56 11.87 -29.79 13.90
C THR A 56 11.37 -30.67 12.75
N THR A 57 10.12 -30.50 12.29
CA THR A 57 9.60 -31.21 11.12
C THR A 57 9.77 -30.36 9.86
N GLN A 58 9.88 -31.01 8.69
CA GLN A 58 9.99 -30.30 7.41
C GLN A 58 8.80 -29.35 7.18
N GLU A 59 7.58 -29.78 7.54
CA GLU A 59 6.38 -28.95 7.44
C GLU A 59 6.46 -27.69 8.32
N GLN A 60 6.94 -27.80 9.56
CA GLN A 60 7.13 -26.65 10.45
C GLN A 60 8.18 -25.69 9.91
N ILE A 61 9.28 -26.23 9.39
CA ILE A 61 10.37 -25.47 8.77
C ILE A 61 9.85 -24.70 7.56
N ASP A 62 9.16 -25.37 6.63
CA ASP A 62 8.60 -24.77 5.42
C ASP A 62 7.56 -23.70 5.76
N ALA A 63 6.66 -23.97 6.70
CA ALA A 63 5.65 -23.01 7.15
C ALA A 63 6.30 -21.77 7.79
N ARG A 64 7.38 -21.95 8.56
CA ARG A 64 8.11 -20.84 9.19
C ARG A 64 8.85 -19.99 8.15
N ILE A 65 9.49 -20.62 7.17
CA ILE A 65 10.17 -19.94 6.07
C ILE A 65 9.15 -19.16 5.23
N ALA A 66 8.02 -19.78 4.86
CA ALA A 66 6.95 -19.12 4.13
C ALA A 66 6.41 -17.90 4.90
N ALA A 67 6.16 -18.03 6.20
CA ALA A 67 5.72 -16.92 7.05
C ALA A 67 6.75 -15.79 7.16
N TYR A 68 8.04 -16.11 7.08
CA TYR A 68 9.11 -15.12 7.12
C TYR A 68 9.27 -14.40 5.78
N LEU A 69 9.22 -15.15 4.68
CA LEU A 69 9.26 -14.60 3.33
C LEU A 69 8.05 -13.71 3.04
N ASP A 70 6.85 -14.10 3.48
CA ASP A 70 5.63 -13.28 3.40
C ASP A 70 5.84 -11.88 4.00
N LYS A 71 6.43 -11.79 5.20
CA LYS A 71 6.79 -10.50 5.81
C LYS A 71 7.76 -9.70 4.95
N CYS A 72 8.74 -10.36 4.34
CA CYS A 72 9.72 -9.69 3.49
C CYS A 72 9.08 -9.16 2.20
N TYR A 73 8.24 -9.96 1.53
CA TYR A 73 7.50 -9.53 0.34
C TYR A 73 6.55 -8.37 0.65
N TRP A 74 5.85 -8.44 1.79
CA TRP A 74 4.97 -7.35 2.20
C TRP A 74 5.75 -6.07 2.54
N GLN A 75 6.91 -6.18 3.17
CA GLN A 75 7.79 -5.03 3.42
C GLN A 75 8.34 -4.45 2.11
N LEU A 76 8.70 -5.30 1.14
CA LEU A 76 9.19 -4.90 -0.17
C LEU A 76 8.11 -4.16 -0.97
N ALA A 77 6.87 -4.66 -0.96
CA ALA A 77 5.74 -3.98 -1.58
C ALA A 77 5.48 -2.58 -0.97
N GLN A 78 5.63 -2.45 0.35
CA GLN A 78 5.57 -1.15 1.01
C GLN A 78 6.71 -0.23 0.56
N PHE A 79 7.96 -0.71 0.47
CA PHE A 79 9.05 0.11 -0.03
C PHE A 79 8.82 0.61 -1.46
N TYR A 80 8.31 -0.25 -2.34
CA TYR A 80 7.94 0.17 -3.69
C TYR A 80 6.85 1.24 -3.69
N ARG A 81 5.80 1.08 -2.88
CA ARG A 81 4.75 2.09 -2.74
C ARG A 81 5.28 3.44 -2.27
N TYR A 82 6.13 3.45 -1.26
CA TYR A 82 6.62 4.66 -0.60
C TYR A 82 7.91 5.21 -1.21
N SER A 83 8.41 4.58 -2.27
CA SER A 83 9.50 5.14 -3.06
C SER A 83 9.08 6.46 -3.71
N VAL A 84 10.04 7.36 -3.95
CA VAL A 84 9.83 8.61 -4.68
C VAL A 84 10.70 8.61 -5.94
N PRO A 85 10.10 8.54 -7.16
CA PRO A 85 8.66 8.37 -7.43
C PRO A 85 8.14 6.99 -7.00
N CYS A 86 6.81 6.85 -6.89
CA CYS A 86 6.18 5.59 -6.52
C CYS A 86 6.50 4.49 -7.55
N ARG A 87 6.96 3.33 -7.07
CA ARG A 87 7.42 2.18 -7.87
C ARG A 87 6.51 0.95 -7.70
N ILE A 88 5.27 1.15 -7.26
CA ILE A 88 4.34 0.06 -6.91
C ILE A 88 4.16 -1.00 -8.00
N ALA A 89 4.27 -0.64 -9.29
CA ALA A 89 4.17 -1.60 -10.39
C ALA A 89 5.20 -2.74 -10.28
N GLU A 90 6.39 -2.46 -9.76
CA GLU A 90 7.47 -3.45 -9.57
C GLU A 90 7.16 -4.43 -8.42
N ALA A 91 6.19 -4.11 -7.56
CA ALA A 91 5.80 -4.97 -6.44
C ALA A 91 4.90 -6.14 -6.85
N GLU A 92 4.39 -6.20 -8.09
CA GLU A 92 3.43 -7.22 -8.52
C GLU A 92 3.83 -8.65 -8.11
N PRO A 93 5.06 -9.15 -8.38
CA PRO A 93 5.42 -10.53 -8.05
C PRO A 93 5.36 -10.78 -6.54
N SER A 94 5.84 -9.82 -5.74
CA SER A 94 5.84 -9.91 -4.27
C SER A 94 4.41 -9.86 -3.72
N LEU A 95 3.54 -9.03 -4.30
CA LEU A 95 2.15 -8.91 -3.87
C LEU A 95 1.35 -10.18 -4.19
N ARG A 96 1.61 -10.83 -5.32
CA ARG A 96 1.01 -12.14 -5.63
C ARG A 96 1.41 -13.21 -4.61
N GLU A 97 2.67 -13.20 -4.16
CA GLU A 97 3.14 -14.08 -3.09
C GLU A 97 2.40 -13.86 -1.77
N VAL A 98 2.25 -12.59 -1.35
CA VAL A 98 1.54 -12.22 -0.11
C VAL A 98 0.06 -12.61 -0.18
N VAL A 99 -0.63 -12.31 -1.27
CA VAL A 99 -2.05 -12.66 -1.46
C VAL A 99 -2.24 -14.18 -1.43
N ARG A 100 -1.38 -14.93 -2.12
CA ARG A 100 -1.42 -16.40 -2.11
C ARG A 100 -1.19 -16.95 -0.71
N TYR A 101 -0.19 -16.44 0.01
CA TYR A 101 0.09 -16.89 1.37
C TYR A 101 -1.10 -16.63 2.31
N ALA A 102 -1.70 -15.44 2.25
CA ALA A 102 -2.88 -15.10 3.04
C ALA A 102 -4.06 -16.05 2.79
N GLN A 103 -4.30 -16.43 1.53
CA GLN A 103 -5.35 -17.40 1.15
C GLN A 103 -5.09 -18.79 1.74
N THR A 104 -3.83 -19.25 1.76
CA THR A 104 -3.47 -20.57 2.30
C THR A 104 -3.54 -20.65 3.83
N LYS A 105 -3.17 -19.57 4.52
CA LYS A 105 -3.12 -19.54 5.99
C LYS A 105 -4.52 -19.49 6.61
N GLY A 106 -5.49 -18.91 5.90
CA GLY A 106 -6.81 -18.63 6.42
C GLY A 106 -6.79 -17.55 7.52
N GLY A 107 -7.99 -17.14 7.96
CA GLY A 107 -8.17 -16.11 9.00
C GLY A 107 -8.96 -14.90 8.50
N LYS A 108 -8.95 -13.81 9.28
CA LYS A 108 -9.61 -12.56 8.88
C LYS A 108 -8.92 -12.04 7.62
N LYS A 109 -9.71 -11.81 6.57
CA LYS A 109 -9.22 -11.26 5.30
C LYS A 109 -8.58 -9.89 5.54
N ASP A 110 -7.33 -9.74 5.09
CA ASP A 110 -6.68 -8.43 4.99
C ASP A 110 -6.73 -7.95 3.55
N VAL A 111 -7.44 -6.85 3.32
CA VAL A 111 -7.64 -6.27 1.98
C VAL A 111 -6.45 -5.45 1.51
N ALA A 112 -5.50 -5.08 2.39
CA ALA A 112 -4.40 -4.19 2.02
C ALA A 112 -3.49 -4.78 0.92
N PRO A 113 -3.07 -6.06 0.98
CA PRO A 113 -2.28 -6.66 -0.11
C PRO A 113 -3.05 -6.75 -1.43
N GLU A 114 -4.35 -7.05 -1.41
CA GLU A 114 -5.20 -7.11 -2.61
C GLU A 114 -5.32 -5.73 -3.27
N LEU A 115 -5.55 -4.67 -2.47
CA LEU A 115 -5.60 -3.30 -2.99
C LEU A 115 -4.25 -2.87 -3.56
N PHE A 116 -3.14 -3.19 -2.90
CA PHE A 116 -1.81 -2.87 -3.43
C PHE A 116 -1.54 -3.62 -4.74
N LEU A 117 -1.95 -4.89 -4.83
CA LEU A 117 -1.84 -5.67 -6.06
C LEU A 117 -2.65 -5.05 -7.19
N ALA A 118 -3.91 -4.70 -6.91
CA ALA A 118 -4.77 -4.01 -7.87
C ALA A 118 -4.11 -2.72 -8.39
N VAL A 119 -3.54 -1.90 -7.49
CA VAL A 119 -2.81 -0.69 -7.89
C VAL A 119 -1.54 -1.02 -8.69
N ALA A 120 -0.79 -2.06 -8.34
CA ALA A 120 0.41 -2.45 -9.08
C ALA A 120 0.09 -2.82 -10.54
N ILE A 121 -1.06 -3.46 -10.78
CA ILE A 121 -1.40 -4.00 -12.10
C ILE A 121 -2.39 -3.14 -12.89
N HIS A 122 -3.05 -2.14 -12.30
CA HIS A 122 -4.15 -1.41 -12.97
C HIS A 122 -3.74 -0.69 -14.27
N LYS A 123 -2.46 -0.38 -14.45
CA LYS A 123 -1.91 0.26 -15.67
C LYS A 123 -1.28 -0.73 -16.64
N VAL A 124 -1.20 -2.01 -16.29
CA VAL A 124 -0.59 -3.02 -17.15
C VAL A 124 -1.61 -3.40 -18.23
N PRO A 125 -1.29 -3.20 -19.53
CA PRO A 125 -2.21 -3.54 -20.61
C PRO A 125 -2.62 -5.01 -20.55
N GLY A 126 -3.93 -5.27 -20.65
CA GLY A 126 -4.50 -6.62 -20.59
C GLY A 126 -4.79 -7.14 -19.18
N LYS A 127 -4.47 -6.38 -18.12
CA LYS A 127 -4.80 -6.73 -16.72
C LYS A 127 -5.92 -5.88 -16.13
N GLU A 128 -6.65 -5.12 -16.95
CA GLU A 128 -7.66 -4.17 -16.50
C GLU A 128 -8.81 -4.87 -15.74
N GLU A 129 -9.30 -5.99 -16.27
CA GLU A 129 -10.38 -6.75 -15.61
C GLU A 129 -9.91 -7.45 -14.33
N GLU A 130 -8.66 -7.95 -14.31
CA GLU A 130 -8.06 -8.51 -13.08
C GLU A 130 -7.95 -7.43 -12.00
N ALA A 131 -7.43 -6.26 -12.35
CA ALA A 131 -7.31 -5.12 -11.45
C ALA A 131 -8.69 -4.69 -10.92
N ASN A 132 -9.68 -4.58 -11.81
CA ASN A 132 -11.03 -4.18 -11.43
C ASN A 132 -11.68 -5.20 -10.48
N ALA A 133 -11.54 -6.50 -10.75
CA ALA A 133 -12.06 -7.55 -9.87
C ALA A 133 -11.43 -7.51 -8.47
N LEU A 134 -10.11 -7.28 -8.40
CA LEU A 134 -9.40 -7.11 -7.12
C LEU A 134 -9.91 -5.88 -6.36
N PHE A 135 -10.02 -4.72 -7.03
CA PHE A 135 -10.56 -3.52 -6.40
C PHE A 135 -11.98 -3.74 -5.89
N SER A 136 -12.89 -4.24 -6.74
CA SER A 136 -14.29 -4.47 -6.37
C SER A 136 -14.41 -5.42 -5.18
N SER A 137 -13.70 -6.56 -5.19
CA SER A 137 -13.77 -7.54 -4.11
C SER A 137 -13.17 -7.00 -2.80
N ALA A 138 -12.04 -6.30 -2.88
CA ALA A 138 -11.36 -5.76 -1.71
C ALA A 138 -12.16 -4.61 -1.08
N PHE A 139 -12.70 -3.68 -1.89
CA PHE A 139 -13.52 -2.58 -1.37
C PHE A 139 -14.88 -3.03 -0.87
N ALA A 140 -15.54 -4.02 -1.50
CA ALA A 140 -16.78 -4.59 -0.96
C ALA A 140 -16.56 -5.17 0.45
N HIS A 141 -15.47 -5.91 0.66
CA HIS A 141 -15.13 -6.44 1.98
C HIS A 141 -14.75 -5.33 2.97
N PHE A 142 -14.01 -4.31 2.51
CA PHE A 142 -13.64 -3.15 3.32
C PHE A 142 -14.87 -2.38 3.80
N ASP A 143 -15.82 -2.09 2.92
CA ASP A 143 -17.01 -1.31 3.23
C ASP A 143 -17.96 -2.10 4.17
N GLU A 144 -18.03 -3.43 4.04
CA GLU A 144 -18.88 -4.28 4.89
C GLU A 144 -18.30 -4.52 6.30
N HIS A 145 -17.00 -4.76 6.41
CA HIS A 145 -16.39 -5.22 7.67
C HIS A 145 -15.43 -4.22 8.32
N GLY A 146 -15.06 -3.16 7.60
CA GLY A 146 -14.00 -2.24 7.97
C GLY A 146 -12.61 -2.89 7.97
N GLN A 147 -11.57 -2.07 7.90
CA GLN A 147 -10.18 -2.54 8.00
C GLN A 147 -9.33 -1.60 8.86
N PRO A 148 -9.25 -1.81 10.18
CA PRO A 148 -8.49 -0.93 11.08
C PRO A 148 -7.00 -0.81 10.73
N GLY A 149 -6.44 -1.84 10.07
CA GLY A 149 -5.03 -1.85 9.63
C GLY A 149 -4.77 -1.06 8.34
N LEU A 150 -5.81 -0.81 7.53
CA LEU A 150 -5.70 0.00 6.31
C LEU A 150 -5.91 1.47 6.68
N GLY A 151 -4.80 2.20 6.83
CA GLY A 151 -4.88 3.64 7.11
C GLY A 151 -5.55 4.41 5.95
N PRO A 152 -6.17 5.57 6.22
CA PRO A 152 -6.93 6.33 5.24
C PRO A 152 -6.09 6.76 4.02
N ARG A 153 -4.79 7.02 4.21
CA ARG A 153 -3.88 7.33 3.09
C ARG A 153 -3.82 6.18 2.07
N SER A 154 -3.82 4.94 2.54
CA SER A 154 -3.77 3.75 1.69
C SER A 154 -5.09 3.49 1.00
N GLU A 155 -6.19 3.68 1.72
CA GLU A 155 -7.53 3.60 1.14
C GLU A 155 -7.73 4.62 0.01
N LEU A 156 -7.51 5.91 0.29
CA LEU A 156 -7.72 6.99 -0.70
C LEU A 156 -6.81 6.85 -1.92
N TRP A 157 -5.57 6.44 -1.71
CA TRP A 157 -4.63 6.15 -2.80
C TRP A 157 -5.13 5.00 -3.70
N ALA A 158 -5.64 3.92 -3.10
CA ALA A 158 -6.20 2.81 -3.86
C ALA A 158 -7.51 3.19 -4.58
N ARG A 159 -8.40 3.97 -3.94
CA ARG A 159 -9.62 4.50 -4.58
C ARG A 159 -9.27 5.41 -5.76
N ALA A 160 -8.25 6.25 -5.62
CA ALA A 160 -7.78 7.11 -6.70
C ALA A 160 -7.29 6.29 -7.90
N ALA A 161 -6.50 5.24 -7.67
CA ALA A 161 -6.07 4.34 -8.74
C ALA A 161 -7.24 3.59 -9.40
N TRP A 162 -8.24 3.17 -8.61
CA TRP A 162 -9.43 2.51 -9.13
C TRP A 162 -10.28 3.45 -9.99
N ALA A 163 -10.53 4.69 -9.55
CA ALA A 163 -11.23 5.70 -10.33
C ALA A 163 -10.59 5.90 -11.71
N ARG A 164 -9.24 5.96 -11.76
CA ARG A 164 -8.50 6.08 -13.04
C ARG A 164 -8.69 4.87 -13.93
N LEU A 165 -8.62 3.67 -13.37
CA LEU A 165 -8.90 2.44 -14.12
C LEU A 165 -10.31 2.48 -14.71
N LEU A 166 -11.31 2.78 -13.87
CA LEU A 166 -12.72 2.86 -14.27
C LEU A 166 -12.92 3.86 -15.41
N ARG A 167 -12.32 5.05 -15.34
CA ARG A 167 -12.35 6.04 -16.44
C ARG A 167 -11.72 5.49 -17.72
N ARG A 168 -10.52 4.90 -17.64
CA ARG A 168 -9.85 4.30 -18.81
C ARG A 168 -10.68 3.19 -19.46
N THR A 169 -11.43 2.43 -18.67
CA THR A 169 -12.31 1.36 -19.15
C THR A 169 -13.74 1.82 -19.46
N GLY A 170 -14.02 3.13 -19.47
CA GLY A 170 -15.33 3.70 -19.81
C GLY A 170 -16.42 3.58 -18.73
N LYS A 171 -16.09 3.12 -17.52
CA LYS A 171 -17.00 2.99 -16.36
C LYS A 171 -17.10 4.31 -15.59
N VAL A 172 -17.48 5.38 -16.27
CA VAL A 172 -17.39 6.77 -15.78
C VAL A 172 -18.17 6.99 -14.48
N ARG A 173 -19.41 6.50 -14.39
CA ARG A 173 -20.25 6.68 -13.19
C ARG A 173 -19.65 6.02 -11.94
N GLU A 174 -19.06 4.84 -12.10
CA GLU A 174 -18.38 4.14 -11.00
C GLU A 174 -17.13 4.92 -10.58
N ALA A 175 -16.41 5.52 -11.53
CA ALA A 175 -15.26 6.35 -11.23
C ALA A 175 -15.65 7.58 -10.38
N GLU A 176 -16.73 8.27 -10.78
CA GLU A 176 -17.28 9.43 -10.05
C GLU A 176 -17.67 9.06 -8.61
N ALA A 177 -18.20 7.85 -8.37
CA ALA A 177 -18.52 7.39 -7.02
C ALA A 177 -17.26 7.22 -6.13
N GLN A 178 -16.17 6.72 -6.71
CA GLN A 178 -14.89 6.62 -5.98
C GLN A 178 -14.29 8.01 -5.71
N GLU A 179 -14.38 8.92 -6.68
CA GLU A 179 -13.92 10.30 -6.54
C GLU A 179 -14.72 11.04 -5.46
N GLN A 180 -16.04 10.88 -5.44
CA GLN A 180 -16.90 11.48 -4.41
C GLN A 180 -16.56 10.95 -3.01
N THR A 181 -16.27 9.65 -2.88
CA THR A 181 -15.84 9.07 -1.59
C THR A 181 -14.54 9.73 -1.09
N ILE A 182 -13.61 10.03 -2.00
CA ILE A 182 -12.37 10.75 -1.65
C ILE A 182 -12.69 12.18 -1.20
N VAL A 183 -13.54 12.90 -1.94
CA VAL A 183 -13.98 14.26 -1.58
C VAL A 183 -14.65 14.29 -0.20
N ASP A 184 -15.62 13.40 0.04
CA ASP A 184 -16.37 13.32 1.30
C ASP A 184 -15.43 13.04 2.49
N TRP A 185 -14.44 12.17 2.28
CA TRP A 185 -13.43 11.91 3.30
C TRP A 185 -12.60 13.16 3.62
N ILE A 186 -12.14 13.89 2.60
CA ILE A 186 -11.35 15.13 2.77
C ILE A 186 -12.17 16.20 3.49
N VAL A 187 -13.44 16.38 3.11
CA VAL A 187 -14.34 17.36 3.69
C VAL A 187 -14.66 17.05 5.15
N SER A 188 -14.79 15.77 5.51
CA SER A 188 -15.00 15.33 6.89
C SER A 188 -13.73 15.33 7.74
N HIS A 189 -12.54 15.23 7.14
CA HIS A 189 -11.25 15.18 7.82
C HIS A 189 -10.24 16.24 7.32
N PRO A 190 -10.61 17.53 7.26
CA PRO A 190 -9.83 18.56 6.56
C PRO A 190 -8.48 18.88 7.21
N ALA A 191 -8.27 18.47 8.47
CA ALA A 191 -7.01 18.66 9.20
C ALA A 191 -6.02 17.48 9.05
N VAL A 192 -6.46 16.33 8.50
CA VAL A 192 -5.65 15.10 8.48
C VAL A 192 -4.67 15.06 7.29
N LEU A 193 -5.05 15.63 6.16
CA LEU A 193 -4.22 15.69 4.96
C LEU A 193 -4.00 17.14 4.54
N THR A 194 -2.74 17.59 4.56
CA THR A 194 -2.39 18.87 3.94
C THR A 194 -2.57 18.79 2.42
N PRO A 195 -2.79 19.91 1.72
CA PRO A 195 -2.90 19.92 0.26
C PRO A 195 -1.71 19.24 -0.44
N ALA A 196 -0.49 19.41 0.09
CA ALA A 196 0.70 18.75 -0.42
C ALA A 196 0.63 17.21 -0.28
N LYS A 197 0.21 16.71 0.90
CA LYS A 197 0.04 15.26 1.12
C LYS A 197 -1.09 14.69 0.29
N LEU A 198 -2.19 15.42 0.14
CA LEU A 198 -3.29 15.03 -0.74
C LEU A 198 -2.82 14.92 -2.19
N SER A 199 -2.10 15.92 -2.69
CA SER A 199 -1.55 15.93 -4.05
C SER A 199 -0.69 14.70 -4.33
N VAL A 200 0.16 14.28 -3.39
CA VAL A 200 0.99 13.06 -3.55
C VAL A 200 0.15 11.79 -3.64
N LEU A 201 -1.02 11.74 -2.98
CA LEU A 201 -1.89 10.57 -2.97
C LEU A 201 -2.74 10.45 -4.23
N VAL A 202 -3.20 11.58 -4.77
CA VAL A 202 -4.22 11.65 -5.82
C VAL A 202 -3.71 12.13 -7.17
N LYS A 203 -2.46 12.61 -7.27
CA LYS A 203 -1.83 12.90 -8.56
C LYS A 203 -1.04 11.70 -9.05
N ASP A 204 -0.93 11.63 -10.37
CA ASP A 204 -0.20 10.61 -11.09
C ASP A 204 0.37 11.31 -12.33
N ASP A 205 1.68 11.22 -12.55
CA ASP A 205 2.41 12.04 -13.54
C ASP A 205 1.97 11.79 -15.00
N GLY A 206 1.10 10.80 -15.23
CA GLY A 206 0.50 10.50 -16.54
C GLY A 206 -1.02 10.76 -16.63
N ASP A 207 -1.62 11.48 -15.68
CA ASP A 207 -3.07 11.70 -15.63
C ASP A 207 -3.43 13.18 -15.35
N GLU A 208 -4.00 13.85 -16.36
CA GLU A 208 -4.62 15.18 -16.23
C GLU A 208 -6.09 15.12 -15.74
N GLY A 209 -6.53 13.94 -15.29
CA GLY A 209 -7.90 13.66 -14.88
C GLY A 209 -8.37 14.46 -13.66
N VAL A 210 -9.65 14.27 -13.37
CA VAL A 210 -10.44 14.97 -12.34
C VAL A 210 -9.75 15.00 -10.96
N LEU A 211 -9.12 13.90 -10.57
CA LEU A 211 -8.40 13.77 -9.30
C LEU A 211 -7.18 14.70 -9.18
N GLY A 212 -6.56 15.10 -10.29
CA GLY A 212 -5.45 16.04 -10.30
C GLY A 212 -5.83 17.43 -9.76
N ASN A 213 -7.12 17.77 -9.83
CA ASN A 213 -7.68 19.06 -9.42
C ASN A 213 -8.59 18.97 -8.19
N ILE A 214 -8.61 17.85 -7.48
CA ILE A 214 -9.53 17.63 -6.33
C ILE A 214 -9.34 18.67 -5.21
N GLY A 215 -8.12 19.20 -5.03
CA GLY A 215 -7.86 20.27 -4.07
C GLY A 215 -8.50 21.62 -4.44
N GLU A 216 -8.89 21.79 -5.70
CA GLU A 216 -9.50 23.01 -6.20
C GLU A 216 -11.03 23.04 -6.03
N TYR A 217 -11.62 21.92 -5.60
CA TYR A 217 -13.06 21.79 -5.45
C TYR A 217 -13.58 22.76 -4.38
N PRO A 218 -14.67 23.52 -4.64
CA PRO A 218 -15.17 24.53 -3.71
C PRO A 218 -15.39 24.00 -2.28
N GLU A 219 -15.97 22.81 -2.16
CA GLU A 219 -16.24 22.13 -0.90
C GLU A 219 -14.97 21.72 -0.15
N VAL A 220 -13.95 21.25 -0.89
CA VAL A 220 -12.65 20.88 -0.33
C VAL A 220 -11.90 22.12 0.16
N LYS A 221 -11.86 23.19 -0.66
CA LYS A 221 -11.26 24.47 -0.26
C LYS A 221 -11.92 25.03 0.99
N LEU A 222 -13.25 25.05 1.01
CA LEU A 222 -14.02 25.57 2.14
C LEU A 222 -13.76 24.77 3.42
N ALA A 223 -13.69 23.44 3.31
CA ALA A 223 -13.41 22.57 4.46
C ALA A 223 -11.99 22.81 5.02
N ILE A 224 -10.99 22.90 4.15
CA ILE A 224 -9.59 23.16 4.53
C ILE A 224 -9.44 24.56 5.15
N GLU A 225 -10.09 25.58 4.57
CA GLU A 225 -10.04 26.94 5.10
C GLU A 225 -10.68 27.03 6.49
N LYS A 226 -11.87 26.44 6.68
CA LYS A 226 -12.54 26.38 7.99
C LYS A 226 -11.68 25.68 9.03
N ALA A 227 -11.02 24.59 8.67
CA ALA A 227 -10.12 23.87 9.58
C ALA A 227 -8.91 24.73 9.99
N ARG A 228 -8.33 25.46 9.02
CA ARG A 228 -7.21 26.39 9.28
C ARG A 228 -7.60 27.55 10.20
N GLN A 229 -8.81 28.09 10.04
CA GLN A 229 -9.31 29.18 10.89
C GLN A 229 -9.53 28.68 12.33
N ARG A 230 -10.13 27.49 12.51
CA ARG A 230 -10.35 26.88 13.84
C ARG A 230 -9.06 26.58 14.60
N GLY A 231 -8.02 26.10 13.91
CA GLY A 231 -6.72 25.83 14.55
C GLY A 231 -5.96 27.08 15.01
N ARG A 232 -6.26 28.26 14.43
CA ARG A 232 -5.67 29.55 14.86
C ARG A 232 -6.39 30.17 16.05
N SER A 233 -7.68 29.90 16.23
CA SER A 233 -8.49 30.45 17.33
C SER A 233 -8.28 29.76 18.68
N THR A 234 -7.45 28.71 18.74
CA THR A 234 -7.13 27.96 19.95
C THR A 234 -5.73 28.26 20.51
N GLU A 235 -5.01 29.21 19.90
CA GLU A 235 -3.67 29.66 20.33
C GLU A 235 -3.68 31.05 21.00
N ASP A 236 -4.86 31.63 21.23
CA ASP A 236 -5.09 32.87 22.02
C ASP A 236 -5.77 32.54 23.37
#